data_AF-H0J4S8-F1
#
_entry.id   AF-H0J4S8-F1
#
_cell.length_a   1.000
_cell.length_b   1.000
_cell.length_c   1.000
_cell.angle_alpha   90.00
_cell.angle_beta   90.00
_cell.angle_gamma   90.00
#
_symmetry.space_group_name_H-M   'P 1'
#
loop_
_entity.id
_entity.type
_entity.pdbx_description
1 polymer ?
#
loop_
_entity_poly.entity_id
_entity_poly.type
_entity_poly.pdbx_seq_one_letter_code
_entity_poly.pdbx_strand_id
1 'polypeptide(L)'
;MSKLTKFFKHPVMFFEDAQKNKKLKEGKPKIFVVGFSTWKTYLRMYFSEYDLVFLPKDIKKSQFNSQYRKKILSLKDSCQVFIWGFKAPEYILEFLREEKVSTKFVEDGFVRSVQLGATKAPPMSLCLDSKTPYFDATRPSELEDLLNNFDFSSKPELIVQAKEGIKLLLKTGVSKYNNSKSIKVEKIYGPKANKRILVLGQVEDDASIQYGCDKKLTNNDVVRLAVEENPGAQVIYKPHPDVLNGHRPYQSDPSDVENIALVLKRDIPLANAFETIDHVYTITSLGGFEALLRGIKVTTLGCPFYSGWGLTDERQSNSRRNRTLTLEQLFAVSYLVYPTYYNSTTGDRLGFDEVVWLINKSAANSASVIQAKQSAKAMSEDKKKITSSLMVNVSAGSKVNKRGFLIGFGMHKIKFYADQITEYNCWALNMPVSKQAALSVSQIMSACSPNEGDAFIIWGKKEPVGLEAQAYSLGIDVIRIEDAFIRSIGLGGHHATPLSYIYDKSGIYFDASKPSELEHILSGYDFQSNTELMEKARYTIDRMLENKTSKYNYAKDVAIEDLYGPK
;
A
#
# COMPACT_ATOMS: atom_id res chain seq x y z
N MET A 1 5.23 -50.62 -10.22
CA MET A 1 6.21 -51.19 -11.18
C MET A 1 7.52 -50.42 -11.03
N SER A 2 8.68 -51.08 -10.95
CA SER A 2 9.95 -50.34 -10.87
C SER A 2 10.21 -49.56 -12.17
N LYS A 3 10.97 -48.45 -12.12
CA LYS A 3 11.30 -47.63 -13.31
C LYS A 3 11.95 -48.47 -14.42
N LEU A 4 12.81 -49.42 -14.05
CA LEU A 4 13.41 -50.36 -14.99
C LEU A 4 12.34 -51.27 -15.62
N THR A 5 11.44 -51.82 -14.80
CA THR A 5 10.39 -52.73 -15.30
C THR A 5 9.41 -51.99 -16.23
N LYS A 6 9.12 -50.71 -15.95
CA LYS A 6 8.24 -49.87 -16.77
C LYS A 6 8.91 -49.43 -18.08
N PHE A 7 10.22 -49.16 -18.07
CA PHE A 7 10.99 -48.86 -19.28
C PHE A 7 10.96 -50.01 -20.29
N PHE A 8 11.15 -51.26 -19.83
CA PHE A 8 11.18 -52.42 -20.72
C PHE A 8 9.79 -52.92 -21.14
N LYS A 9 8.78 -52.85 -20.26
CA LYS A 9 7.43 -53.39 -20.57
C LYS A 9 6.48 -52.37 -21.19
N HIS A 10 6.65 -51.08 -20.90
CA HIS A 10 5.77 -50.01 -21.36
C HIS A 10 6.58 -48.73 -21.72
N PRO A 11 7.44 -48.78 -22.74
CA PRO A 11 8.39 -47.71 -23.06
C PRO A 11 7.71 -46.37 -23.37
N VAL A 12 6.57 -46.38 -24.06
CA VAL A 12 5.79 -45.17 -24.37
C VAL A 12 5.29 -44.50 -23.08
N MET A 13 4.63 -45.25 -22.18
CA MET A 13 4.21 -44.74 -20.88
C MET A 13 5.39 -44.30 -19.99
N PHE A 14 6.57 -44.91 -20.14
CA PHE A 14 7.76 -44.47 -19.41
C PHE A 14 8.24 -43.09 -19.89
N PHE A 15 8.29 -42.86 -21.20
CA PHE A 15 8.68 -41.57 -21.76
C PHE A 15 7.61 -40.49 -21.58
N GLU A 16 6.33 -40.85 -21.66
CA GLU A 16 5.20 -39.97 -21.30
C GLU A 16 5.26 -39.59 -19.82
N ASP A 17 5.47 -40.55 -18.91
CA ASP A 17 5.69 -40.24 -17.49
C ASP A 17 6.97 -39.45 -17.25
N ALA A 18 8.04 -39.66 -18.03
CA ALA A 18 9.25 -38.87 -17.91
C ALA A 18 9.04 -37.41 -18.37
N GLN A 19 8.27 -37.19 -19.44
CA GLN A 19 7.84 -35.85 -19.87
C GLN A 19 6.84 -35.22 -18.90
N LYS A 20 5.89 -35.99 -18.37
CA LYS A 20 4.92 -35.55 -17.36
C LYS A 20 5.65 -35.20 -16.06
N ASN A 21 6.64 -36.00 -15.64
CA ASN A 21 7.53 -35.72 -14.52
C ASN A 21 8.50 -34.56 -14.78
N LYS A 22 8.88 -34.29 -16.04
CA LYS A 22 9.66 -33.11 -16.43
C LYS A 22 8.81 -31.84 -16.31
N LYS A 23 7.56 -31.87 -16.81
CA LYS A 23 6.55 -30.81 -16.61
C LYS A 23 6.15 -30.63 -15.14
N LEU A 24 6.09 -31.70 -14.35
CA LEU A 24 5.87 -31.64 -12.89
C LEU A 24 7.12 -31.19 -12.12
N LYS A 25 8.33 -31.26 -12.72
CA LYS A 25 9.60 -30.78 -12.14
C LYS A 25 9.90 -29.31 -12.42
N GLU A 26 9.28 -28.71 -13.45
CA GLU A 26 9.34 -27.27 -13.68
C GLU A 26 8.40 -26.55 -12.70
N GLY A 27 8.72 -26.63 -11.41
CA GLY A 27 8.13 -25.75 -10.41
C GLY A 27 8.48 -24.29 -10.72
N LYS A 28 7.73 -23.35 -10.13
CA LYS A 28 7.93 -21.91 -10.32
C LYS A 28 9.42 -21.53 -10.21
N PRO A 29 9.95 -20.65 -11.08
CA PRO A 29 11.30 -20.11 -10.94
C PRO A 29 11.48 -19.53 -9.54
N LYS A 30 12.70 -19.58 -9.00
CA LYS A 30 12.93 -19.22 -7.60
C LYS A 30 13.44 -17.80 -7.46
N ILE A 31 12.95 -17.11 -6.42
CA ILE A 31 13.55 -15.87 -5.92
C ILE A 31 14.06 -16.12 -4.52
N PHE A 32 15.36 -15.98 -4.31
CA PHE A 32 15.95 -15.98 -2.96
C PHE A 32 15.92 -14.57 -2.40
N VAL A 33 15.34 -14.39 -1.23
CA VAL A 33 15.03 -13.08 -0.65
C VAL A 33 15.92 -12.85 0.57
N VAL A 34 16.76 -11.80 0.53
CA VAL A 34 17.83 -11.52 1.50
C VAL A 34 17.70 -10.14 2.12
N GLY A 35 17.83 -10.05 3.45
CA GLY A 35 17.77 -8.76 4.17
C GLY A 35 16.33 -8.21 4.39
N PHE A 36 15.31 -9.01 4.08
CA PHE A 36 13.91 -8.64 4.30
C PHE A 36 13.47 -8.95 5.73
N SER A 37 12.66 -8.06 6.30
CA SER A 37 11.98 -8.29 7.57
C SER A 37 10.86 -9.32 7.42
N THR A 38 10.62 -10.12 8.46
CA THR A 38 9.68 -11.26 8.46
C THR A 38 8.24 -10.92 8.08
N TRP A 39 7.82 -9.66 8.23
CA TRP A 39 6.47 -9.21 7.85
C TRP A 39 6.30 -8.98 6.34
N LYS A 40 7.37 -8.91 5.54
CA LYS A 40 7.31 -8.65 4.08
C LYS A 40 6.89 -9.88 3.27
N THR A 41 5.96 -10.67 3.80
CA THR A 41 5.39 -11.84 3.13
C THR A 41 4.51 -11.47 1.94
N TYR A 42 4.06 -10.21 1.85
CA TYR A 42 3.31 -9.67 0.71
C TYR A 42 4.03 -9.85 -0.63
N LEU A 43 5.36 -10.00 -0.64
CA LEU A 43 6.11 -10.30 -1.87
C LEU A 43 5.64 -11.59 -2.54
N ARG A 44 5.14 -12.56 -1.78
CA ARG A 44 4.57 -13.80 -2.36
C ARG A 44 3.33 -13.52 -3.20
N MET A 45 2.63 -12.44 -2.89
CA MET A 45 1.47 -11.96 -3.63
C MET A 45 1.92 -11.22 -4.90
N TYR A 46 2.90 -10.31 -4.76
CA TYR A 46 3.41 -9.48 -5.87
C TYR A 46 4.22 -10.25 -6.91
N PHE A 47 4.84 -11.35 -6.48
CA PHE A 47 5.67 -12.24 -7.30
C PHE A 47 5.11 -13.66 -7.24
N SER A 48 3.78 -13.79 -7.39
CA SER A 48 3.06 -15.06 -7.27
C SER A 48 3.47 -16.08 -8.33
N GLU A 49 4.08 -15.64 -9.43
CA GLU A 49 4.67 -16.45 -10.49
C GLU A 49 6.01 -17.10 -10.09
N TYR A 50 6.59 -16.71 -8.95
CA TYR A 50 7.84 -17.25 -8.42
C TYR A 50 7.64 -18.04 -7.11
N ASP A 51 8.56 -18.97 -6.83
CA ASP A 51 8.71 -19.58 -5.51
C ASP A 51 9.74 -18.78 -4.68
N LEU A 52 9.24 -18.06 -3.68
CA LEU A 52 10.07 -17.19 -2.84
C LEU A 52 10.68 -17.96 -1.65
N VAL A 53 12.00 -17.93 -1.58
CA VAL A 53 12.81 -18.53 -0.51
C VAL A 53 13.41 -17.40 0.34
N PHE A 54 12.83 -17.16 1.51
CA PHE A 54 13.34 -16.15 2.44
C PHE A 54 14.53 -16.69 3.23
N LEU A 55 15.66 -15.99 3.16
CA LEU A 55 16.82 -16.28 3.99
C LEU A 55 16.64 -15.64 5.38
N PRO A 56 17.14 -16.29 6.45
CA PRO A 56 17.19 -15.68 7.78
C PRO A 56 17.91 -14.32 7.73
N LYS A 57 17.36 -13.33 8.42
CA LYS A 57 17.90 -11.96 8.42
C LYS A 57 19.35 -11.91 8.91
N ASP A 58 19.66 -12.67 9.95
CA ASP A 58 20.98 -12.75 10.58
C ASP A 58 21.70 -14.06 10.23
N ILE A 59 21.48 -14.56 9.00
CA ILE A 59 22.14 -15.77 8.50
C ILE A 59 23.66 -15.65 8.64
N LYS A 60 24.33 -16.71 9.09
CA LYS A 60 25.80 -16.76 9.20
C LYS A 60 26.43 -17.32 7.91
N LYS A 61 27.68 -16.96 7.61
CA LYS A 61 28.42 -17.45 6.42
C LYS A 61 28.41 -18.97 6.29
N SER A 62 28.62 -19.71 7.38
CA SER A 62 28.59 -21.19 7.39
C SER A 62 27.21 -21.75 7.05
N GLN A 63 26.15 -21.13 7.56
CA GLN A 63 24.76 -21.52 7.27
C GLN A 63 24.41 -21.21 5.81
N PHE A 64 24.79 -20.04 5.30
CA PHE A 64 24.61 -19.68 3.90
C PHE A 64 25.30 -20.69 2.97
N ASN A 65 26.56 -21.01 3.24
CA ASN A 65 27.36 -21.94 2.44
C ASN A 65 26.77 -23.36 2.40
N SER A 66 26.28 -23.84 3.54
CA SER A 66 25.73 -25.20 3.66
C SER A 66 24.32 -25.35 3.10
N GLN A 67 23.45 -24.33 3.25
CA GLN A 67 22.02 -24.46 2.95
C GLN A 67 21.60 -23.79 1.64
N TYR A 68 22.26 -22.69 1.23
CA TYR A 68 21.77 -21.83 0.14
C TYR A 68 22.75 -21.72 -1.03
N ARG A 69 24.06 -21.61 -0.78
CA ARG A 69 25.07 -21.37 -1.83
C ARG A 69 24.98 -22.39 -2.97
N LYS A 70 25.03 -23.69 -2.65
CA LYS A 70 24.93 -24.77 -3.66
C LYS A 70 23.60 -24.75 -4.40
N LYS A 71 22.50 -24.42 -3.70
CA LYS A 71 21.16 -24.38 -4.27
C LYS A 71 21.01 -23.23 -5.26
N ILE A 72 21.50 -22.04 -4.91
CA ILE A 72 21.52 -20.86 -5.79
C ILE A 72 22.36 -21.18 -7.03
N LEU A 73 23.57 -21.74 -6.86
CA LEU A 73 24.42 -22.12 -7.99
C LEU A 73 23.76 -23.15 -8.91
N SER A 74 23.12 -24.18 -8.35
CA SER A 74 22.43 -25.20 -9.16
C SER A 74 21.24 -24.66 -9.94
N LEU A 75 20.73 -23.48 -9.58
CA LEU A 75 19.59 -22.82 -10.21
C LEU A 75 19.96 -21.49 -10.86
N LYS A 76 21.26 -21.22 -11.07
CA LYS A 76 21.76 -19.88 -11.44
C LYS A 76 21.04 -19.29 -12.66
N ASP A 77 20.78 -20.11 -13.67
CA ASP A 77 20.14 -19.65 -14.92
C ASP A 77 18.61 -19.56 -14.83
N SER A 78 18.01 -19.99 -13.72
CA SER A 78 16.56 -20.07 -13.51
C SER A 78 16.11 -19.47 -12.17
N CYS A 79 16.97 -18.71 -11.50
CA CYS A 79 16.64 -18.04 -10.24
C CYS A 79 17.14 -16.60 -10.21
N GLN A 80 16.57 -15.83 -9.29
CA GLN A 80 17.02 -14.47 -8.98
C GLN A 80 17.25 -14.34 -7.49
N VAL A 81 18.04 -13.34 -7.10
CA VAL A 81 18.25 -12.97 -5.71
C VAL A 81 17.78 -11.54 -5.48
N PHE A 82 16.81 -11.37 -4.58
CA PHE A 82 16.29 -10.07 -4.18
C PHE A 82 16.93 -9.64 -2.87
N ILE A 83 17.47 -8.43 -2.84
CA ILE A 83 18.16 -7.86 -1.68
C ILE A 83 17.43 -6.58 -1.28
N TRP A 84 17.00 -6.45 -0.02
CA TRP A 84 16.40 -5.18 0.42
C TRP A 84 17.48 -4.13 0.67
N GLY A 85 17.53 -3.07 -0.15
CA GLY A 85 18.57 -2.03 -0.07
C GLY A 85 19.97 -2.65 0.06
N PHE A 86 20.74 -2.23 1.07
CA PHE A 86 22.05 -2.82 1.39
C PHE A 86 22.05 -3.78 2.59
N LYS A 87 20.96 -4.53 2.80
CA LYS A 87 20.82 -5.41 3.98
C LYS A 87 21.36 -6.82 3.80
N ALA A 88 21.99 -7.14 2.67
CA ALA A 88 22.70 -8.40 2.51
C ALA A 88 24.09 -8.33 3.16
N PRO A 89 24.53 -9.37 3.90
CA PRO A 89 25.91 -9.48 4.36
C PRO A 89 26.92 -9.48 3.19
N GLU A 90 28.10 -8.89 3.40
CA GLU A 90 29.11 -8.73 2.33
C GLU A 90 29.52 -10.05 1.68
N TYR A 91 29.64 -11.14 2.45
CA TYR A 91 29.98 -12.45 1.88
C TYR A 91 28.90 -13.02 0.94
N ILE A 92 27.64 -12.57 1.05
CA ILE A 92 26.59 -12.91 0.07
C ILE A 92 26.76 -12.04 -1.17
N LEU A 93 27.00 -10.74 -1.00
CA LEU A 93 27.23 -9.81 -2.12
C LEU A 93 28.47 -10.20 -2.95
N GLU A 94 29.56 -10.58 -2.30
CA GLU A 94 30.78 -11.12 -2.91
C GLU A 94 30.46 -12.35 -3.74
N PHE A 95 29.80 -13.36 -3.15
CA PHE A 95 29.37 -14.57 -3.86
C PHE A 95 28.49 -14.27 -5.09
N LEU A 96 27.49 -13.39 -4.96
CA LEU A 96 26.59 -13.05 -6.07
C LEU A 96 27.33 -12.35 -7.22
N ARG A 97 28.32 -11.51 -6.91
CA ARG A 97 29.18 -10.84 -7.91
C ARG A 97 30.11 -11.83 -8.60
N GLU A 98 30.85 -12.63 -7.84
CA GLU A 98 31.81 -13.63 -8.35
C GLU A 98 31.12 -14.62 -9.29
N GLU A 99 29.97 -15.13 -8.85
CA GLU A 99 29.23 -16.15 -9.57
C GLU A 99 28.25 -15.55 -10.57
N LYS A 100 28.18 -14.22 -10.72
CA LYS A 100 27.30 -13.51 -11.67
C LYS A 100 25.85 -13.98 -11.61
N VAL A 101 25.29 -14.08 -10.39
CA VAL A 101 23.90 -14.48 -10.17
C VAL A 101 22.98 -13.29 -10.43
N SER A 102 21.86 -13.51 -11.14
CA SER A 102 20.86 -12.47 -11.38
C SER A 102 20.35 -11.90 -10.05
N THR A 103 20.62 -10.62 -9.81
CA THR A 103 20.37 -9.96 -8.53
C THR A 103 19.56 -8.68 -8.75
N LYS A 104 18.59 -8.42 -7.88
CA LYS A 104 17.80 -7.19 -7.84
C LYS A 104 17.84 -6.59 -6.44
N PHE A 105 18.28 -5.36 -6.34
CA PHE A 105 18.15 -4.52 -5.16
C PHE A 105 16.74 -3.93 -5.12
N VAL A 106 16.01 -4.27 -4.07
CA VAL A 106 14.61 -3.92 -3.86
C VAL A 106 14.52 -2.78 -2.87
N GLU A 107 13.79 -1.74 -3.23
CA GLU A 107 13.43 -0.64 -2.35
C GLU A 107 11.95 -0.26 -2.50
N ASP A 108 11.44 0.48 -1.52
CA ASP A 108 10.13 1.12 -1.66
C ASP A 108 10.16 2.10 -2.84
N GLY A 109 9.12 2.07 -3.68
CA GLY A 109 8.96 3.01 -4.78
C GLY A 109 8.63 4.44 -4.30
N PHE A 110 8.68 5.39 -5.23
CA PHE A 110 8.53 6.82 -4.91
C PHE A 110 7.10 7.22 -4.49
N VAL A 111 6.09 6.44 -4.89
CA VAL A 111 4.72 6.50 -4.36
C VAL A 111 4.43 5.22 -3.60
N ARG A 112 4.44 5.28 -2.27
CA ARG A 112 4.52 4.06 -1.45
C ARG A 112 3.17 3.57 -0.95
N SER A 113 2.48 4.36 -0.12
CA SER A 113 1.25 3.95 0.56
C SER A 113 0.58 5.13 1.29
N VAL A 114 -0.65 4.93 1.78
CA VAL A 114 -1.30 5.88 2.70
C VAL A 114 -0.55 5.98 4.02
N GLN A 115 -0.14 4.84 4.58
CA GLN A 115 0.55 4.78 5.86
C GLN A 115 2.08 4.72 5.71
N LEU A 116 2.80 5.04 6.78
CA LEU A 116 4.27 4.97 6.84
C LEU A 116 4.78 3.53 6.75
N GLY A 117 6.02 3.34 6.28
CA GLY A 117 6.67 2.01 6.31
C GLY A 117 6.81 1.43 7.72
N ALA A 118 6.92 2.30 8.73
CA ALA A 118 6.95 1.92 10.15
C ALA A 118 5.67 1.22 10.63
N THR A 119 4.51 1.43 9.96
CA THR A 119 3.25 0.77 10.33
C THR A 119 3.07 -0.62 9.70
N LYS A 120 4.09 -1.11 8.96
CA LYS A 120 4.07 -2.42 8.26
C LYS A 120 2.94 -2.54 7.21
N ALA A 121 2.50 -1.42 6.63
CA ALA A 121 1.64 -1.46 5.46
C ALA A 121 2.42 -1.96 4.22
N PRO A 122 1.88 -2.91 3.44
CA PRO A 122 2.47 -3.32 2.17
C PRO A 122 2.61 -2.11 1.22
N PRO A 123 3.78 -1.91 0.59
CA PRO A 123 3.99 -0.82 -0.35
C PRO A 123 3.30 -1.14 -1.68
N MET A 124 2.58 -0.16 -2.24
CA MET A 124 1.96 -0.27 -3.56
C MET A 124 2.94 0.00 -4.71
N SER A 125 4.21 0.26 -4.40
CA SER A 125 5.27 0.46 -5.40
C SER A 125 6.60 -0.08 -4.90
N LEU A 126 7.34 -0.76 -5.78
CA LEU A 126 8.69 -1.26 -5.54
C LEU A 126 9.64 -0.88 -6.68
N CYS A 127 10.83 -0.42 -6.34
CA CYS A 127 11.95 -0.28 -7.27
C CYS A 127 12.77 -1.58 -7.26
N LEU A 128 13.14 -2.08 -8.45
CA LEU A 128 13.88 -3.34 -8.65
C LEU A 128 15.13 -3.07 -9.50
N ASP A 129 16.24 -2.71 -8.87
CA ASP A 129 17.47 -2.31 -9.56
C ASP A 129 18.48 -3.46 -9.68
N SER A 130 18.97 -3.74 -10.88
CA SER A 130 19.97 -4.80 -11.11
C SER A 130 21.40 -4.40 -10.77
N LYS A 131 21.69 -3.11 -10.56
CA LYS A 131 23.03 -2.60 -10.28
C LYS A 131 23.21 -2.16 -8.84
N THR A 132 22.40 -1.20 -8.38
CA THR A 132 22.44 -0.65 -7.03
C THR A 132 21.17 0.17 -6.75
N PRO A 133 20.67 0.30 -5.50
CA PRO A 133 19.55 1.18 -5.20
C PRO A 133 19.76 2.61 -5.74
N TYR A 134 18.68 3.25 -6.21
CA TYR A 134 18.69 4.60 -6.82
C TYR A 134 19.35 5.71 -5.98
N PHE A 135 19.46 5.53 -4.66
CA PHE A 135 20.04 6.50 -3.75
C PHE A 135 21.56 6.39 -3.61
N ASP A 136 22.17 5.33 -4.16
CA ASP A 136 23.62 5.13 -4.13
C ASP A 136 24.28 5.91 -5.27
N ALA A 137 24.92 7.03 -4.92
CA ALA A 137 25.65 7.87 -5.87
C ALA A 137 27.10 7.42 -6.06
N THR A 138 27.59 6.40 -5.33
CA THR A 138 28.98 5.93 -5.40
C THR A 138 29.26 5.09 -6.65
N ARG A 139 28.21 4.59 -7.32
CA ARG A 139 28.29 3.73 -8.51
C ARG A 139 27.05 3.93 -9.40
N PRO A 140 27.08 3.52 -10.69
CA PRO A 140 25.92 3.65 -11.56
C PRO A 140 24.79 2.69 -11.15
N SER A 141 23.56 3.21 -11.11
CA SER A 141 22.32 2.44 -10.93
C SER A 141 21.62 2.19 -12.27
N GLU A 142 20.70 1.21 -12.31
CA GLU A 142 19.84 0.99 -13.48
C GLU A 142 18.98 2.23 -13.77
N LEU A 143 18.54 2.96 -12.73
CA LEU A 143 17.85 4.25 -12.91
C LEU A 143 18.75 5.30 -13.58
N GLU A 144 20.01 5.42 -13.16
CA GLU A 144 20.98 6.36 -13.76
C GLU A 144 21.22 6.03 -15.24
N ASP A 145 21.34 4.74 -15.58
CA ASP A 145 21.48 4.32 -16.98
C ASP A 145 20.24 4.65 -17.80
N LEU A 146 19.04 4.38 -17.26
CA LEU A 146 17.79 4.71 -17.91
C LEU A 146 17.73 6.22 -18.17
N LEU A 147 18.00 7.06 -17.18
CA LEU A 147 17.94 8.51 -17.35
C LEU A 147 18.96 9.05 -18.37
N ASN A 148 20.17 8.49 -18.40
CA ASN A 148 21.18 8.86 -19.40
C ASN A 148 20.74 8.46 -20.82
N ASN A 149 20.19 7.25 -20.99
CA ASN A 149 20.09 6.62 -22.30
C ASN A 149 18.66 6.44 -22.84
N PHE A 150 17.61 6.77 -22.08
CA PHE A 150 16.23 6.57 -22.52
C PHE A 150 15.93 7.42 -23.76
N ASP A 151 15.49 6.76 -24.81
CA ASP A 151 15.04 7.41 -26.03
C ASP A 151 13.58 7.88 -25.88
N PHE A 152 13.42 9.13 -25.46
CA PHE A 152 12.10 9.75 -25.34
C PHE A 152 11.43 10.03 -26.69
N SER A 153 12.22 10.10 -27.78
CA SER A 153 11.68 10.42 -29.11
C SER A 153 10.87 9.26 -29.70
N SER A 154 11.22 8.02 -29.35
CA SER A 154 10.44 6.83 -29.74
C SER A 154 9.20 6.59 -28.89
N LYS A 155 9.00 7.34 -27.79
CA LYS A 155 7.85 7.20 -26.87
C LYS A 155 7.22 8.54 -26.47
N PRO A 156 6.72 9.35 -27.42
CA PRO A 156 6.12 10.65 -27.11
C PRO A 156 4.91 10.56 -26.17
N GLU A 157 4.16 9.45 -26.21
CA GLU A 157 3.03 9.17 -25.32
C GLU A 157 3.44 9.12 -23.84
N LEU A 158 4.67 8.67 -23.55
CA LEU A 158 5.18 8.59 -22.18
C LEU A 158 5.38 10.00 -21.58
N ILE A 159 5.73 10.99 -22.40
CA ILE A 159 5.86 12.38 -21.96
C ILE A 159 4.48 12.99 -21.66
N VAL A 160 3.46 12.63 -22.45
CA VAL A 160 2.07 13.04 -22.17
C VAL A 160 1.60 12.43 -20.85
N GLN A 161 1.83 11.12 -20.66
CA GLN A 161 1.54 10.43 -19.40
C GLN A 161 2.28 11.04 -18.21
N ALA A 162 3.54 11.44 -18.40
CA ALA A 162 4.31 12.11 -17.36
C ALA A 162 3.68 13.46 -16.96
N LYS A 163 3.28 14.28 -17.93
CA LYS A 163 2.59 15.56 -17.66
C LYS A 163 1.30 15.35 -16.87
N GLU A 164 0.47 14.40 -17.29
CA GLU A 164 -0.78 14.09 -16.59
C GLU A 164 -0.52 13.47 -15.21
N GLY A 165 0.51 12.64 -15.08
CA GLY A 165 0.92 12.04 -13.81
C GLY A 165 1.43 13.08 -12.80
N ILE A 166 2.20 14.06 -13.25
CA ILE A 166 2.61 15.21 -12.44
C ILE A 166 1.36 15.96 -11.97
N LYS A 167 0.48 16.37 -12.90
CA LYS A 167 -0.78 17.05 -12.56
C LYS A 167 -1.59 16.26 -11.53
N LEU A 168 -1.68 14.94 -11.68
CA LEU A 168 -2.41 14.07 -10.76
C LEU A 168 -1.81 14.10 -9.35
N LEU A 169 -0.48 13.98 -9.21
CA LEU A 169 0.18 14.09 -7.89
C LEU A 169 -0.03 15.46 -7.25
N LEU A 170 0.13 16.52 -8.04
CA LEU A 170 -0.03 17.88 -7.54
C LEU A 170 -1.47 18.13 -7.07
N LYS A 171 -2.47 17.69 -7.85
CA LYS A 171 -3.89 17.84 -7.55
C LYS A 171 -4.33 17.04 -6.33
N THR A 172 -3.81 15.82 -6.18
CA THR A 172 -4.18 14.93 -5.06
C THR A 172 -3.38 15.23 -3.79
N GLY A 173 -2.24 15.91 -3.90
CA GLY A 173 -1.31 16.10 -2.80
C GLY A 173 -0.62 14.82 -2.36
N VAL A 174 -0.68 13.76 -3.17
CA VAL A 174 -0.05 12.47 -2.88
C VAL A 174 1.48 12.62 -2.90
N SER A 175 2.11 12.21 -1.81
CA SER A 175 3.55 12.14 -1.57
C SER A 175 3.95 10.68 -1.29
N LYS A 176 5.20 10.42 -0.91
CA LYS A 176 5.65 9.08 -0.47
C LYS A 176 4.80 8.53 0.68
N TYR A 177 4.38 9.40 1.60
CA TYR A 177 3.54 9.05 2.76
C TYR A 177 2.38 10.04 2.90
N ASN A 178 1.15 9.54 3.11
CA ASN A 178 -0.09 10.30 2.92
C ASN A 178 -1.04 10.26 4.14
N ASN A 179 -0.47 10.40 5.33
CA ASN A 179 -1.15 10.16 6.62
C ASN A 179 -1.58 11.42 7.37
N SER A 180 -1.23 12.61 6.88
CA SER A 180 -1.41 13.87 7.61
C SER A 180 -2.56 14.71 7.06
N LYS A 181 -3.30 15.38 7.95
CA LYS A 181 -4.41 16.27 7.58
C LYS A 181 -3.87 17.48 6.83
N SER A 182 -4.62 17.96 5.83
CA SER A 182 -4.35 19.26 5.22
C SER A 182 -4.39 20.36 6.30
N ILE A 183 -3.39 21.24 6.26
CA ILE A 183 -3.21 22.34 7.21
C ILE A 183 -2.96 23.60 6.41
N LYS A 184 -3.60 24.71 6.83
CA LYS A 184 -3.32 26.05 6.30
C LYS A 184 -1.99 26.56 6.82
N VAL A 185 -0.95 26.57 5.98
CA VAL A 185 0.40 26.93 6.43
C VAL A 185 0.55 28.40 6.80
N GLU A 186 -0.36 29.28 6.39
CA GLU A 186 -0.34 30.69 6.76
C GLU A 186 -0.46 30.88 8.27
N LYS A 187 -1.14 29.95 8.96
CA LYS A 187 -1.21 29.92 10.43
C LYS A 187 0.09 29.47 11.11
N ILE A 188 1.03 28.93 10.34
CA ILE A 188 2.32 28.41 10.82
C ILE A 188 3.44 29.37 10.43
N TYR A 189 3.51 29.71 9.14
CA TYR A 189 4.59 30.51 8.57
C TYR A 189 4.34 32.02 8.74
N GLY A 190 3.10 32.42 9.06
CA GLY A 190 2.67 33.81 9.11
C GLY A 190 2.41 34.41 7.72
N PRO A 191 2.19 35.74 7.62
CA PRO A 191 2.10 36.44 6.35
C PRO A 191 3.44 36.34 5.59
N LYS A 192 3.38 36.17 4.27
CA LYS A 192 4.57 36.16 3.43
C LYS A 192 5.02 37.58 3.15
N ALA A 193 6.01 38.05 3.90
CA ALA A 193 6.65 39.35 3.67
C ALA A 193 7.90 39.23 2.78
N ASN A 194 8.64 38.13 2.90
CA ASN A 194 9.92 37.91 2.22
C ASN A 194 9.93 36.57 1.48
N LYS A 195 11.01 36.32 0.73
CA LYS A 195 11.32 34.99 0.16
C LYS A 195 11.30 33.94 1.26
N ARG A 196 10.72 32.77 0.98
CA ARG A 196 10.65 31.63 1.91
C ARG A 196 11.53 30.48 1.44
N ILE A 197 12.39 30.03 2.34
CA ILE A 197 13.28 28.89 2.12
C ILE A 197 12.82 27.74 3.01
N LEU A 198 12.59 26.57 2.43
CA LEU A 198 12.29 25.36 3.19
C LEU A 198 13.51 24.44 3.22
N VAL A 199 13.97 24.10 4.42
CA VAL A 199 15.01 23.09 4.65
C VAL A 199 14.33 21.79 5.03
N LEU A 200 14.55 20.73 4.23
CA LEU A 200 13.97 19.41 4.46
C LEU A 200 14.89 18.56 5.33
N GLY A 201 14.40 18.22 6.53
CA GLY A 201 15.09 17.31 7.43
C GLY A 201 15.01 15.85 7.01
N GLN A 202 16.09 15.12 7.26
CA GLN A 202 16.21 13.67 7.06
C GLN A 202 16.75 12.99 8.33
N VAL A 203 16.60 11.67 8.41
CA VAL A 203 17.34 10.88 9.40
C VAL A 203 18.80 10.84 8.94
N GLU A 204 19.73 11.32 9.77
CA GLU A 204 21.12 11.60 9.34
C GLU A 204 21.96 10.33 9.10
N ASP A 205 21.54 9.18 9.63
CA ASP A 205 22.11 7.85 9.32
C ASP A 205 21.36 7.11 8.21
N ASP A 206 20.46 7.78 7.48
CA ASP A 206 19.76 7.15 6.36
C ASP A 206 20.75 6.74 5.26
N ALA A 207 20.51 5.58 4.65
CA ALA A 207 21.37 5.06 3.59
C ALA A 207 21.47 6.03 2.40
N SER A 208 20.42 6.79 2.10
CA SER A 208 20.47 7.82 1.05
C SER A 208 21.43 8.96 1.36
N ILE A 209 21.75 9.24 2.63
CA ILE A 209 22.81 10.19 3.00
C ILE A 209 24.16 9.48 2.94
N GLN A 210 24.27 8.29 3.57
CA GLN A 210 25.52 7.53 3.61
C GLN A 210 26.11 7.23 2.23
N TYR A 211 25.26 6.90 1.24
CA TYR A 211 25.69 6.56 -0.11
C TYR A 211 25.43 7.68 -1.13
N GLY A 212 24.73 8.74 -0.73
CA GLY A 212 24.45 9.89 -1.59
C GLY A 212 25.35 11.09 -1.33
N CYS A 213 26.06 11.14 -0.20
CA CYS A 213 26.93 12.27 0.18
C CYS A 213 28.41 11.88 0.15
N ASP A 214 29.26 12.76 -0.37
CA ASP A 214 30.72 12.62 -0.34
C ASP A 214 31.34 13.09 0.98
N LYS A 215 30.57 13.83 1.78
CA LYS A 215 30.96 14.37 3.08
C LYS A 215 29.83 14.21 4.09
N LYS A 216 30.20 14.24 5.37
CA LYS A 216 29.22 14.24 6.47
C LYS A 216 28.49 15.58 6.51
N LEU A 217 27.17 15.54 6.53
CA LEU A 217 26.29 16.69 6.62
C LEU A 217 25.23 16.43 7.69
N THR A 218 25.01 17.40 8.58
CA THR A 218 23.86 17.37 9.50
C THR A 218 22.72 18.20 8.93
N ASN A 219 21.51 18.00 9.45
CA ASN A 219 20.38 18.85 9.08
C ASN A 219 20.64 20.32 9.45
N ASN A 220 21.28 20.58 10.59
CA ASN A 220 21.59 21.93 11.05
C ASN A 220 22.61 22.64 10.14
N ASP A 221 23.55 21.91 9.53
CA ASP A 221 24.48 22.48 8.55
C ASP A 221 23.73 22.99 7.32
N VAL A 222 22.70 22.26 6.88
CA VAL A 222 21.83 22.70 5.77
C VAL A 222 21.06 23.96 6.13
N VAL A 223 20.55 24.05 7.37
CA VAL A 223 19.86 25.25 7.85
C VAL A 223 20.78 26.46 7.86
N ARG A 224 22.00 26.32 8.40
CA ARG A 224 22.99 27.40 8.44
C ARG A 224 23.35 27.88 7.04
N LEU A 225 23.61 26.95 6.11
CA LEU A 225 23.90 27.30 4.73
C LEU A 225 22.73 28.02 4.05
N ALA A 226 21.50 27.53 4.24
CA ALA A 226 20.31 28.15 3.67
C ALA A 226 20.09 29.59 4.18
N VAL A 227 20.39 29.86 5.45
CA VAL A 227 20.37 31.21 6.04
C VAL A 227 21.46 32.09 5.44
N GLU A 228 22.69 31.58 5.39
CA GLU A 228 23.86 32.30 4.85
C GLU A 228 23.65 32.76 3.41
N GLU A 229 23.10 31.89 2.56
CA GLU A 229 22.94 32.14 1.13
C GLU A 229 21.68 32.94 0.77
N ASN A 230 20.77 33.12 1.72
CA ASN A 230 19.50 33.82 1.49
C ASN A 230 19.27 34.90 2.55
N PRO A 231 20.12 35.95 2.60
CA PRO A 231 19.98 37.03 3.56
C PRO A 231 18.60 37.70 3.43
N GLY A 232 17.92 37.91 4.56
CA GLY A 232 16.59 38.51 4.63
C GLY A 232 15.42 37.56 4.29
N ALA A 233 15.70 36.33 3.86
CA ALA A 233 14.67 35.32 3.64
C ALA A 233 14.17 34.73 4.96
N GLN A 234 12.92 34.27 4.98
CA GLN A 234 12.39 33.45 6.06
C GLN A 234 12.81 32.01 5.83
N VAL A 235 13.74 31.50 6.64
CA VAL A 235 14.14 30.09 6.61
C VAL A 235 13.24 29.28 7.54
N ILE A 236 12.67 28.21 7.00
CA ILE A 236 11.77 27.28 7.68
C ILE A 236 12.42 25.91 7.66
N TYR A 237 12.66 25.33 8.83
CA TYR A 237 13.21 23.98 8.94
C TYR A 237 12.09 23.00 9.28
N LYS A 238 11.90 21.99 8.43
CA LYS A 238 10.99 20.86 8.68
C LYS A 238 11.79 19.62 9.07
N PRO A 239 11.92 19.29 10.38
CA PRO A 239 12.52 18.03 10.81
C PRO A 239 11.80 16.81 10.23
N HIS A 240 12.53 15.69 10.09
CA HIS A 240 11.95 14.43 9.62
C HIS A 240 10.93 13.89 10.65
N PRO A 241 9.76 13.37 10.23
CA PRO A 241 8.71 12.92 11.17
C PRO A 241 9.16 11.80 12.11
N ASP A 242 10.01 10.86 11.68
CA ASP A 242 10.52 9.81 12.57
C ASP A 242 11.45 10.33 13.67
N VAL A 243 12.13 11.45 13.41
CA VAL A 243 12.96 12.12 14.41
C VAL A 243 12.06 12.94 15.33
N LEU A 244 11.12 13.72 14.76
CA LEU A 244 10.16 14.52 15.51
C LEU A 244 9.31 13.68 16.49
N ASN A 245 8.90 12.47 16.08
CA ASN A 245 8.09 11.57 16.89
C ASN A 245 8.92 10.66 17.83
N GLY A 246 10.24 10.86 17.90
CA GLY A 246 11.13 10.10 18.79
C GLY A 246 11.35 8.63 18.38
N HIS A 247 10.99 8.23 17.15
CA HIS A 247 11.29 6.89 16.64
C HIS A 247 12.78 6.72 16.30
N ARG A 248 13.48 7.83 16.03
CA ARG A 248 14.92 7.90 15.78
C ARG A 248 15.54 9.00 16.64
N PRO A 249 16.76 8.79 17.17
CA PRO A 249 17.46 9.82 17.94
C PRO A 249 17.84 11.01 17.04
N TYR A 250 17.89 12.20 17.64
CA TYR A 250 18.53 13.36 17.03
C TYR A 250 20.04 13.13 16.97
N GLN A 251 20.63 13.33 15.79
CA GLN A 251 22.09 13.36 15.62
C GLN A 251 22.61 14.80 15.68
N SER A 252 21.88 15.75 15.09
CA SER A 252 21.93 17.17 15.43
C SER A 252 20.62 17.62 16.10
N ASP A 253 20.70 18.50 17.10
CA ASP A 253 19.52 19.03 17.80
C ASP A 253 18.91 20.23 17.03
N PRO A 254 17.65 20.16 16.57
CA PRO A 254 16.98 21.29 15.93
C PRO A 254 16.93 22.56 16.78
N SER A 255 17.05 22.46 18.11
CA SER A 255 17.06 23.62 19.01
C SER A 255 18.25 24.55 18.73
N ASP A 256 19.38 24.02 18.24
CA ASP A 256 20.61 24.77 17.92
C ASP A 256 20.44 25.76 16.76
N VAL A 257 19.33 25.71 16.03
CA VAL A 257 19.06 26.57 14.86
C VAL A 257 17.74 27.34 14.98
N GLU A 258 17.05 27.29 16.13
CA GLU A 258 15.81 28.03 16.36
C GLU A 258 15.99 29.56 16.37
N ASN A 259 17.19 30.02 16.73
CA ASN A 259 17.53 31.44 16.73
C ASN A 259 17.71 32.02 15.31
N ILE A 260 17.84 31.17 14.29
CA ILE A 260 18.09 31.58 12.89
C ILE A 260 17.04 31.05 11.89
N ALA A 261 16.17 30.12 12.30
CA ALA A 261 15.15 29.54 11.44
C ALA A 261 13.87 29.18 12.21
N LEU A 262 12.73 29.19 11.51
CA LEU A 262 11.46 28.67 12.04
C LEU A 262 11.48 27.14 12.02
N VAL A 263 11.72 26.51 13.17
CA VAL A 263 11.72 25.04 13.30
C VAL A 263 10.30 24.52 13.53
N LEU A 264 9.81 23.68 12.61
CA LEU A 264 8.48 23.10 12.73
C LEU A 264 8.44 22.02 13.82
N LYS A 265 7.63 22.27 14.86
CA LYS A 265 7.46 21.37 16.01
C LYS A 265 6.37 20.30 15.85
N ARG A 266 5.65 20.33 14.73
CA ARG A 266 4.62 19.35 14.38
C ARG A 266 4.86 18.83 12.99
N ASP A 267 4.50 17.57 12.78
CA ASP A 267 4.49 17.04 11.43
C ASP A 267 3.39 17.70 10.60
N ILE A 268 3.75 18.06 9.37
CA ILE A 268 2.87 18.69 8.39
C ILE A 268 3.02 17.90 7.08
N PRO A 269 1.94 17.67 6.32
CA PRO A 269 2.06 17.04 5.01
C PRO A 269 3.03 17.81 4.14
N LEU A 270 3.88 17.09 3.42
CA LEU A 270 4.94 17.69 2.63
C LEU A 270 4.38 18.59 1.50
N ALA A 271 3.27 18.18 0.88
CA ALA A 271 2.56 18.98 -0.12
C ALA A 271 2.14 20.35 0.43
N ASN A 272 1.60 20.40 1.66
CA ASN A 272 1.28 21.68 2.31
C ASN A 272 2.55 22.43 2.71
N ALA A 273 3.60 21.74 3.14
CA ALA A 273 4.85 22.37 3.54
C ALA A 273 5.47 23.26 2.44
N PHE A 274 5.25 22.89 1.17
CA PHE A 274 5.67 23.64 -0.01
C PHE A 274 4.81 24.85 -0.35
N GLU A 275 3.62 24.99 0.24
CA GLU A 275 2.78 26.17 0.01
C GLU A 275 3.56 27.44 0.38
N THR A 276 3.59 28.41 -0.51
CA THR A 276 4.29 29.70 -0.38
C THR A 276 5.83 29.68 -0.40
N ILE A 277 6.46 28.50 -0.53
CA ILE A 277 7.92 28.34 -0.57
C ILE A 277 8.48 28.71 -1.94
N ASP A 278 9.58 29.46 -1.96
CA ASP A 278 10.26 29.89 -3.18
C ASP A 278 11.47 29.01 -3.52
N HIS A 279 12.11 28.42 -2.50
CA HIS A 279 13.33 27.62 -2.67
C HIS A 279 13.40 26.53 -1.59
N VAL A 280 13.76 25.31 -1.99
CA VAL A 280 14.00 24.18 -1.10
C VAL A 280 15.49 23.84 -1.01
N TYR A 281 15.97 23.62 0.20
CA TYR A 281 17.29 23.03 0.47
C TYR A 281 17.11 21.62 1.04
N THR A 282 17.90 20.68 0.55
CA THR A 282 17.82 19.27 0.93
C THR A 282 19.18 18.60 0.80
N ILE A 283 19.41 17.54 1.58
CA ILE A 283 20.59 16.68 1.40
C ILE A 283 20.33 15.74 0.22
N THR A 284 19.50 14.70 0.44
CA THR A 284 19.14 13.69 -0.56
C THR A 284 17.64 13.31 -0.53
N SER A 285 16.83 14.08 0.21
CA SER A 285 15.41 13.77 0.43
C SER A 285 14.64 13.65 -0.88
N LEU A 286 13.76 12.65 -0.99
CA LEU A 286 12.78 12.59 -2.08
C LEU A 286 11.91 13.84 -2.15
N GLY A 287 11.73 14.54 -1.02
CA GLY A 287 10.99 15.79 -0.99
C GLY A 287 11.58 16.88 -1.88
N GLY A 288 12.89 16.88 -2.15
CA GLY A 288 13.44 17.78 -3.16
C GLY A 288 12.94 17.48 -4.57
N PHE A 289 12.72 16.21 -4.93
CA PHE A 289 12.08 15.88 -6.20
C PHE A 289 10.63 16.35 -6.23
N GLU A 290 9.87 16.15 -5.15
CA GLU A 290 8.48 16.65 -5.05
C GLU A 290 8.39 18.18 -5.16
N ALA A 291 9.42 18.91 -4.70
CA ALA A 291 9.52 20.36 -4.88
C ALA A 291 9.76 20.74 -6.35
N LEU A 292 10.61 20.00 -7.07
CA LEU A 292 10.78 20.18 -8.52
C LEU A 292 9.48 19.96 -9.28
N LEU A 293 8.68 18.94 -8.90
CA LEU A 293 7.36 18.70 -9.51
C LEU A 293 6.41 19.90 -9.36
N ARG A 294 6.64 20.77 -8.37
CA ARG A 294 5.88 22.01 -8.11
C ARG A 294 6.48 23.26 -8.76
N GLY A 295 7.57 23.11 -9.52
CA GLY A 295 8.30 24.23 -10.10
C GLY A 295 9.07 25.07 -9.07
N ILE A 296 9.34 24.53 -7.88
CA ILE A 296 10.11 25.23 -6.83
C ILE A 296 11.59 25.03 -7.12
N LYS A 297 12.41 26.07 -6.93
CA LYS A 297 13.87 25.96 -7.04
C LYS A 297 14.40 25.02 -5.96
N VAL A 298 15.32 24.12 -6.30
CA VAL A 298 15.89 23.16 -5.35
C VAL A 298 17.41 23.22 -5.35
N THR A 299 17.99 23.36 -4.15
CA THR A 299 19.42 23.15 -3.90
C THR A 299 19.63 21.81 -3.19
N THR A 300 20.51 20.99 -3.75
CA THR A 300 20.88 19.66 -3.23
C THR A 300 22.31 19.69 -2.70
N LEU A 301 22.49 19.26 -1.45
CA LEU A 301 23.81 19.21 -0.81
C LEU A 301 24.49 17.85 -0.95
N GLY A 302 23.71 16.78 -1.08
CA GLY A 302 24.18 15.47 -1.54
C GLY A 302 23.81 15.24 -3.01
N CYS A 303 23.94 14.00 -3.47
CA CYS A 303 23.67 13.59 -4.84
C CYS A 303 22.46 12.63 -4.95
N PRO A 304 21.22 13.09 -4.68
CA PRO A 304 20.04 12.24 -4.87
C PRO A 304 19.84 11.93 -6.35
N PHE A 305 19.04 10.91 -6.69
CA PHE A 305 18.84 10.44 -8.08
C PHE A 305 18.42 11.54 -9.07
N TYR A 306 17.74 12.59 -8.59
CA TYR A 306 17.19 13.70 -9.39
C TYR A 306 18.15 14.88 -9.57
N SER A 307 19.34 14.86 -8.96
CA SER A 307 20.38 15.88 -9.19
C SER A 307 21.24 15.54 -10.41
N GLY A 308 22.03 16.49 -10.93
CA GLY A 308 22.97 16.28 -12.04
C GLY A 308 22.33 16.30 -13.43
N TRP A 309 21.05 16.64 -13.54
CA TRP A 309 20.29 16.64 -14.80
C TRP A 309 19.93 18.04 -15.30
N GLY A 310 20.47 19.10 -14.68
CA GLY A 310 20.18 20.50 -15.00
C GLY A 310 18.89 21.06 -14.37
N LEU A 311 18.27 20.32 -13.44
CA LEU A 311 17.03 20.73 -12.75
C LEU A 311 17.28 21.27 -11.32
N THR A 312 18.48 21.12 -10.79
CA THR A 312 18.85 21.48 -9.41
C THR A 312 20.10 22.35 -9.36
N ASP A 313 20.22 23.15 -8.29
CA ASP A 313 21.49 23.73 -7.85
C ASP A 313 22.21 22.71 -6.97
N GLU A 314 23.45 22.35 -7.31
CA GLU A 314 24.12 21.15 -6.79
C GLU A 314 25.41 21.51 -6.08
N ARG A 315 25.56 21.05 -4.84
CA ARG A 315 26.81 21.23 -4.07
C ARG A 315 27.71 20.01 -4.09
N GLN A 316 27.21 18.91 -4.64
CA GLN A 316 27.96 17.71 -4.96
C GLN A 316 27.67 17.33 -6.42
N SER A 317 28.68 17.45 -7.27
CA SER A 317 28.58 17.07 -8.68
C SER A 317 28.61 15.56 -8.90
N ASN A 318 28.03 15.08 -10.00
CA ASN A 318 28.15 13.69 -10.44
C ASN A 318 28.50 13.62 -11.93
N SER A 319 29.76 13.30 -12.23
CA SER A 319 30.30 13.26 -13.60
C SER A 319 29.78 12.11 -14.48
N ARG A 320 28.89 11.25 -13.96
CA ARG A 320 28.26 10.16 -14.72
C ARG A 320 26.89 10.56 -15.29
N ARG A 321 26.33 11.67 -14.84
CA ARG A 321 25.04 12.21 -15.31
C ARG A 321 25.33 13.25 -16.38
N ASN A 322 25.34 12.79 -17.63
CA ASN A 322 25.91 13.53 -18.76
C ASN A 322 24.83 14.10 -19.69
N ARG A 323 23.62 14.31 -19.15
CA ARG A 323 22.45 14.73 -19.93
C ARG A 323 21.69 15.82 -19.20
N THR A 324 21.14 16.76 -19.95
CA THR A 324 20.11 17.68 -19.44
C THR A 324 18.74 17.07 -19.71
N LEU A 325 17.91 16.96 -18.67
CA LEU A 325 16.55 16.42 -18.76
C LEU A 325 15.51 17.50 -18.46
N THR A 326 14.35 17.39 -19.11
CA THR A 326 13.16 18.11 -18.62
C THR A 326 12.58 17.42 -17.39
N LEU A 327 11.75 18.14 -16.65
CA LEU A 327 11.07 17.60 -15.47
C LEU A 327 10.19 16.38 -15.83
N GLU A 328 9.49 16.45 -16.96
CA GLU A 328 8.65 15.36 -17.47
C GLU A 328 9.48 14.14 -17.86
N GLN A 329 10.66 14.32 -18.44
CA GLN A 329 11.54 13.21 -18.80
C GLN A 329 12.07 12.49 -17.56
N LEU A 330 12.51 13.25 -16.55
CA LEU A 330 12.93 12.70 -15.27
C LEU A 330 11.77 11.97 -14.58
N PHE A 331 10.56 12.55 -14.57
CA PHE A 331 9.36 11.92 -14.04
C PHE A 331 8.96 10.65 -14.80
N ALA A 332 8.96 10.68 -16.13
CA ALA A 332 8.61 9.55 -16.98
C ALA A 332 9.43 8.31 -16.61
N VAL A 333 10.75 8.46 -16.51
CA VAL A 333 11.61 7.33 -16.13
C VAL A 333 11.42 6.94 -14.67
N SER A 334 11.45 7.91 -13.76
CA SER A 334 11.44 7.61 -12.31
C SER A 334 10.09 7.11 -11.79
N TYR A 335 8.95 7.50 -12.39
CA TYR A 335 7.61 7.14 -11.90
C TYR A 335 6.84 6.22 -12.85
N LEU A 336 7.19 6.10 -14.13
CA LEU A 336 6.42 5.27 -15.08
C LEU A 336 7.21 4.06 -15.60
N VAL A 337 8.55 4.14 -15.65
CA VAL A 337 9.40 3.07 -16.22
C VAL A 337 10.10 2.25 -15.14
N TYR A 338 10.76 2.92 -14.21
CA TYR A 338 11.66 2.30 -13.24
C TYR A 338 10.94 1.51 -12.13
N PRO A 339 9.92 2.07 -11.44
CA PRO A 339 9.20 1.35 -10.41
C PRO A 339 8.14 0.41 -11.00
N THR A 340 7.78 -0.59 -10.19
CA THR A 340 6.64 -1.48 -10.43
C THR A 340 5.55 -1.18 -9.40
N TYR A 341 4.28 -1.26 -9.82
CA TYR A 341 3.13 -0.87 -9.01
C TYR A 341 2.21 -2.05 -8.77
N TYR A 342 1.67 -2.13 -7.56
CA TYR A 342 0.89 -3.27 -7.09
C TYR A 342 -0.33 -2.83 -6.28
N ASN A 343 -1.42 -3.57 -6.43
CA ASN A 343 -2.52 -3.52 -5.48
C ASN A 343 -2.08 -4.18 -4.17
N SER A 344 -2.07 -3.42 -3.06
CA SER A 344 -1.64 -3.94 -1.76
C SER A 344 -2.55 -5.02 -1.15
N THR A 345 -3.72 -5.26 -1.76
CA THR A 345 -4.72 -6.24 -1.29
C THR A 345 -4.73 -7.50 -2.14
N THR A 346 -4.68 -7.37 -3.47
CA THR A 346 -4.78 -8.50 -4.42
C THR A 346 -3.41 -8.96 -4.93
N GLY A 347 -2.44 -8.05 -4.98
CA GLY A 347 -1.12 -8.24 -5.56
C GLY A 347 -1.04 -8.07 -7.07
N ASP A 348 -2.16 -7.74 -7.72
CA ASP A 348 -2.19 -7.45 -9.14
C ASP A 348 -1.29 -6.27 -9.47
N ARG A 349 -0.71 -6.29 -10.67
CA ARG A 349 0.01 -5.12 -11.19
C ARG A 349 -0.97 -4.01 -11.54
N LEU A 350 -0.57 -2.80 -11.21
CA LEU A 350 -1.34 -1.58 -11.50
C LEU A 350 -0.51 -0.60 -12.32
N GLY A 351 -1.18 0.38 -12.91
CA GLY A 351 -0.58 1.62 -13.39
C GLY A 351 -0.26 2.58 -12.25
N PHE A 352 0.62 3.54 -12.53
CA PHE A 352 0.99 4.60 -11.60
C PHE A 352 -0.24 5.42 -11.14
N ASP A 353 -1.07 5.82 -12.09
CA ASP A 353 -2.29 6.60 -11.94
C ASP A 353 -3.34 5.88 -11.09
N GLU A 354 -3.51 4.57 -11.29
CA GLU A 354 -4.38 3.72 -10.45
C GLU A 354 -3.91 3.70 -8.98
N VAL A 355 -2.60 3.56 -8.75
CA VAL A 355 -2.03 3.59 -7.40
C VAL A 355 -2.22 4.95 -6.74
N VAL A 356 -1.98 6.05 -7.46
CA VAL A 356 -2.21 7.41 -6.92
C VAL A 356 -3.69 7.60 -6.57
N TRP A 357 -4.61 7.14 -7.42
CA TRP A 357 -6.04 7.22 -7.15
C TRP A 357 -6.45 6.41 -5.90
N LEU A 358 -5.96 5.17 -5.78
CA LEU A 358 -6.24 4.31 -4.63
C LEU A 358 -5.71 4.90 -3.33
N ILE A 359 -4.51 5.47 -3.34
CA ILE A 359 -3.92 6.16 -2.19
C ILE A 359 -4.76 7.38 -1.82
N ASN A 360 -5.11 8.22 -2.80
CA ASN A 360 -5.89 9.42 -2.55
C ASN A 360 -7.27 9.10 -1.95
N LYS A 361 -8.00 8.12 -2.52
CA LYS A 361 -9.30 7.65 -2.00
C LYS A 361 -9.18 7.12 -0.57
N SER A 362 -8.11 6.38 -0.30
CA SER A 362 -7.86 5.80 1.01
C SER A 362 -7.42 6.84 2.06
N ALA A 363 -6.69 7.88 1.64
CA ALA A 363 -6.32 9.02 2.48
C ALA A 363 -7.53 9.89 2.85
N ALA A 364 -8.43 10.16 1.91
CA ALA A 364 -9.70 10.87 2.16
C ALA A 364 -10.57 10.13 3.20
N ASN A 365 -10.65 8.80 3.10
CA ASN A 365 -11.35 7.95 4.06
C ASN A 365 -10.63 7.86 5.43
N SER A 366 -9.31 8.02 5.45
CA SER A 366 -8.53 8.03 6.69
C SER A 366 -8.65 9.35 7.44
N ALA A 367 -8.74 10.49 6.72
CA ALA A 367 -8.88 11.83 7.31
C ALA A 367 -10.18 11.99 8.11
N SER A 368 -11.30 11.41 7.64
CA SER A 368 -12.58 11.40 8.35
C SER A 368 -12.52 10.55 9.63
N VAL A 369 -11.77 9.44 9.62
CA VAL A 369 -11.57 8.57 10.80
C VAL A 369 -10.60 9.21 11.82
N ILE A 370 -9.59 9.96 11.38
CA ILE A 370 -8.66 10.66 12.29
C ILE A 370 -9.35 11.83 13.01
N GLN A 371 -10.37 12.47 12.41
CA GLN A 371 -11.20 13.48 13.07
C GLN A 371 -12.04 12.91 14.22
N ALA A 372 -12.45 11.64 14.13
CA ALA A 372 -13.09 10.92 15.23
C ALA A 372 -12.09 10.43 16.31
N LYS A 373 -10.81 10.22 15.96
CA LYS A 373 -9.77 9.72 16.89
C LYS A 373 -9.06 10.83 17.68
N GLN A 374 -8.97 12.05 17.18
CA GLN A 374 -8.33 13.17 17.91
C GLN A 374 -9.16 13.68 19.09
N SER A 375 -10.47 13.39 19.13
CA SER A 375 -11.34 13.64 20.28
C SER A 375 -11.20 12.57 21.39
N ALA A 376 -10.37 11.54 21.20
CA ALA A 376 -10.26 10.38 22.09
C ALA A 376 -8.81 10.08 22.53
N LYS A 377 -7.92 11.08 22.50
CA LYS A 377 -6.50 10.92 22.88
C LYS A 377 -6.17 11.71 24.15
N ALA A 378 -6.87 11.37 25.23
CA ALA A 378 -6.30 11.34 26.58
C ALA A 378 -6.43 9.88 27.05
N MET A 379 -5.38 9.37 27.71
CA MET A 379 -5.20 7.98 28.21
C MET A 379 -4.41 7.04 27.26
N SER A 380 -3.10 7.01 27.49
CA SER A 380 -2.31 5.76 27.55
C SER A 380 -2.61 5.08 28.91
N GLU A 381 -2.38 3.80 29.21
CA GLU A 381 -1.50 2.73 28.74
C GLU A 381 -2.24 1.36 28.87
N ASP A 382 -1.62 0.31 28.35
CA ASP A 382 -1.61 -1.08 28.85
C ASP A 382 -1.82 -2.19 27.80
N LYS A 383 -0.75 -2.97 27.63
CA LYS A 383 -0.70 -4.25 26.94
C LYS A 383 -0.55 -5.37 27.98
N LYS A 384 -1.61 -6.14 28.23
CA LYS A 384 -1.65 -7.62 28.27
C LYS A 384 -2.99 -8.12 28.84
N LYS A 385 -3.41 -9.29 28.35
CA LYS A 385 -4.56 -10.14 28.75
C LYS A 385 -5.97 -9.60 28.43
N ILE A 386 -6.47 -9.91 27.23
CA ILE A 386 -7.89 -10.19 27.03
C ILE A 386 -8.02 -11.32 26.00
N THR A 387 -8.06 -12.56 26.46
CA THR A 387 -8.45 -13.71 25.63
C THR A 387 -9.48 -14.51 26.40
N SER A 388 -10.73 -14.03 26.31
CA SER A 388 -11.99 -14.79 26.45
C SER A 388 -13.25 -13.90 26.46
N SER A 389 -13.15 -12.56 26.52
CA SER A 389 -14.33 -11.67 26.67
C SER A 389 -14.72 -10.80 25.46
N LEU A 390 -14.12 -10.98 24.29
CA LEU A 390 -14.36 -10.10 23.13
C LEU A 390 -15.60 -10.49 22.31
N MET A 391 -15.99 -11.77 22.35
CA MET A 391 -17.14 -12.30 21.62
C MET A 391 -18.31 -12.51 22.58
N VAL A 392 -19.50 -12.08 22.13
CA VAL A 392 -20.76 -12.31 22.84
C VAL A 392 -21.67 -13.14 21.94
N ASN A 393 -22.32 -14.15 22.49
CA ASN A 393 -23.35 -14.90 21.77
C ASN A 393 -24.58 -14.00 21.61
N VAL A 394 -24.97 -13.75 20.36
CA VAL A 394 -26.07 -12.82 20.01
C VAL A 394 -27.32 -13.54 19.51
N SER A 395 -27.23 -14.86 19.29
CA SER A 395 -28.34 -15.77 19.04
C SER A 395 -28.50 -16.78 20.18
N ALA A 396 -28.36 -16.32 21.43
CA ALA A 396 -28.46 -17.17 22.61
C ALA A 396 -29.82 -17.87 22.64
N GLY A 397 -29.81 -19.22 22.64
CA GLY A 397 -31.00 -20.07 22.51
C GLY A 397 -31.10 -20.86 21.20
N SER A 398 -30.22 -20.60 20.22
CA SER A 398 -30.09 -21.44 19.03
C SER A 398 -29.68 -22.88 19.39
N LYS A 399 -30.35 -23.87 18.81
CA LYS A 399 -30.01 -25.30 18.92
C LYS A 399 -28.93 -25.74 17.92
N VAL A 400 -28.40 -24.80 17.13
CA VAL A 400 -27.40 -25.06 16.09
C VAL A 400 -26.01 -25.16 16.72
N ASN A 401 -25.28 -26.22 16.39
CA ASN A 401 -23.95 -26.47 16.94
C ASN A 401 -22.83 -25.69 16.22
N LYS A 402 -23.04 -25.32 14.94
CA LYS A 402 -22.08 -24.53 14.16
C LYS A 402 -22.07 -23.07 14.60
N ARG A 403 -20.90 -22.44 14.73
CA ARG A 403 -20.79 -21.03 15.14
C ARG A 403 -20.56 -20.11 13.94
N GLY A 404 -21.23 -18.96 13.97
CA GLY A 404 -21.06 -17.90 12.99
C GLY A 404 -20.47 -16.67 13.65
N PHE A 405 -19.28 -16.23 13.24
CA PHE A 405 -18.61 -15.09 13.86
C PHE A 405 -18.85 -13.81 13.05
N LEU A 406 -19.68 -12.92 13.56
CA LEU A 406 -20.06 -11.66 12.93
C LEU A 406 -18.95 -10.61 13.10
N ILE A 407 -18.34 -10.22 11.98
CA ILE A 407 -17.23 -9.25 11.90
C ILE A 407 -17.64 -8.04 11.05
N GLY A 408 -17.36 -6.83 11.52
CA GLY A 408 -17.63 -5.58 10.79
C GLY A 408 -19.05 -5.03 10.94
N PHE A 409 -19.89 -5.69 11.75
CA PHE A 409 -21.26 -5.28 12.01
C PHE A 409 -21.32 -4.17 13.06
N GLY A 410 -22.10 -3.13 12.78
CA GLY A 410 -22.46 -2.14 13.79
C GLY A 410 -23.34 -2.75 14.86
N MET A 411 -23.16 -2.37 16.13
CA MET A 411 -23.87 -2.97 17.28
C MET A 411 -25.39 -3.03 17.09
N HIS A 412 -25.98 -1.98 16.53
CA HIS A 412 -27.41 -1.89 16.24
C HIS A 412 -27.90 -2.82 15.11
N LYS A 413 -26.99 -3.31 14.25
CA LYS A 413 -27.30 -4.24 13.16
C LYS A 413 -27.21 -5.71 13.61
N ILE A 414 -26.35 -6.01 14.58
CA ILE A 414 -25.96 -7.39 14.94
C ILE A 414 -27.17 -8.28 15.20
N LYS A 415 -28.12 -7.82 16.03
CA LYS A 415 -29.28 -8.64 16.41
C LYS A 415 -30.15 -8.99 15.21
N PHE A 416 -30.49 -8.00 14.38
CA PHE A 416 -31.28 -8.22 13.17
C PHE A 416 -30.65 -9.31 12.28
N TYR A 417 -29.37 -9.18 11.93
CA TYR A 417 -28.73 -10.14 11.03
C TYR A 417 -28.53 -11.50 11.68
N ALA A 418 -28.15 -11.55 12.94
CA ALA A 418 -28.01 -12.80 13.68
C ALA A 418 -29.33 -13.60 13.73
N ASP A 419 -30.48 -12.92 13.82
CA ASP A 419 -31.79 -13.58 13.83
C ASP A 419 -32.19 -14.15 12.47
N GLN A 420 -31.67 -13.61 11.37
CA GLN A 420 -31.93 -14.12 10.02
C GLN A 420 -30.99 -15.26 9.61
N ILE A 421 -29.80 -15.35 10.22
CA ILE A 421 -28.81 -16.38 9.93
C ILE A 421 -29.11 -17.62 10.78
N THR A 422 -30.00 -18.47 10.28
CA THR A 422 -30.45 -19.67 10.99
C THR A 422 -29.47 -20.85 10.87
N GLU A 423 -28.53 -20.80 9.93
CA GLU A 423 -27.50 -21.83 9.72
C GLU A 423 -26.44 -21.89 10.84
N TYR A 424 -26.34 -20.85 11.67
CA TYR A 424 -25.27 -20.69 12.65
C TYR A 424 -25.77 -20.14 13.99
N ASN A 425 -25.18 -20.62 15.08
CA ASN A 425 -25.22 -19.95 16.38
C ASN A 425 -24.23 -18.76 16.34
N CYS A 426 -24.78 -17.56 16.20
CA CYS A 426 -24.06 -16.33 15.92
C CYS A 426 -23.41 -15.71 17.16
N TRP A 427 -22.13 -15.39 17.03
CA TRP A 427 -21.30 -14.67 17.99
C TRP A 427 -20.80 -13.38 17.34
N ALA A 428 -20.76 -12.28 18.09
CA ALA A 428 -20.31 -11.01 17.56
C ALA A 428 -19.34 -10.30 18.48
N LEU A 429 -18.47 -9.47 17.89
CA LEU A 429 -17.56 -8.61 18.64
C LEU A 429 -18.37 -7.53 19.36
N ASN A 430 -18.32 -7.52 20.69
CA ASN A 430 -19.04 -6.53 21.51
C ASN A 430 -18.28 -5.20 21.58
N MET A 431 -18.06 -4.58 20.41
CA MET A 431 -17.38 -3.29 20.31
C MET A 431 -17.77 -2.56 19.01
N PRO A 432 -17.63 -1.23 18.95
CA PRO A 432 -17.89 -0.47 17.72
C PRO A 432 -17.03 -0.94 16.55
N VAL A 433 -17.56 -0.84 15.32
CA VAL A 433 -16.87 -1.24 14.06
C VAL A 433 -15.48 -0.60 13.94
N SER A 434 -15.32 0.64 14.39
CA SER A 434 -14.03 1.35 14.40
C SER A 434 -12.97 0.67 15.28
N LYS A 435 -13.37 0.00 16.37
CA LYS A 435 -12.48 -0.80 17.21
C LYS A 435 -12.26 -2.20 16.62
N GLN A 436 -13.29 -2.79 16.01
CA GLN A 436 -13.16 -4.09 15.32
C GLN A 436 -12.11 -4.01 14.20
N ALA A 437 -12.13 -2.93 13.40
CA ALA A 437 -11.17 -2.70 12.33
C ALA A 437 -9.71 -2.54 12.79
N ALA A 438 -9.47 -2.33 14.09
CA ALA A 438 -8.14 -2.25 14.67
C ALA A 438 -7.60 -3.61 15.16
N LEU A 439 -8.44 -4.66 15.17
CA LEU A 439 -8.01 -6.00 15.56
C LEU A 439 -7.17 -6.63 14.46
N SER A 440 -6.05 -7.23 14.83
CA SER A 440 -5.28 -8.09 13.94
C SER A 440 -5.97 -9.44 13.72
N VAL A 441 -5.61 -10.13 12.64
CA VAL A 441 -6.12 -11.49 12.36
C VAL A 441 -5.87 -12.42 13.55
N SER A 442 -4.68 -12.39 14.16
CA SER A 442 -4.36 -13.21 15.34
C SER A 442 -5.27 -12.92 16.54
N GLN A 443 -5.66 -11.67 16.77
CA GLN A 443 -6.59 -11.31 17.84
C GLN A 443 -8.00 -11.82 17.56
N ILE A 444 -8.48 -11.72 16.32
CA ILE A 444 -9.79 -12.27 15.92
C ILE A 444 -9.77 -13.79 16.05
N MET A 445 -8.76 -14.46 15.51
CA MET A 445 -8.61 -15.92 15.58
C MET A 445 -8.55 -16.42 17.01
N SER A 446 -7.82 -15.72 17.90
CA SER A 446 -7.77 -16.05 19.31
C SER A 446 -9.11 -15.82 20.01
N ALA A 447 -9.84 -14.76 19.65
CA ALA A 447 -11.16 -14.46 20.24
C ALA A 447 -12.25 -15.44 19.80
N CYS A 448 -12.23 -15.85 18.52
CA CYS A 448 -13.21 -16.78 17.96
C CYS A 448 -12.89 -18.24 18.30
N SER A 449 -11.60 -18.60 18.28
CA SER A 449 -11.11 -19.98 18.31
C SER A 449 -11.98 -20.90 17.41
N PRO A 450 -12.03 -20.65 16.09
CA PRO A 450 -12.96 -21.32 15.18
C PRO A 450 -12.56 -22.78 14.97
N ASN A 451 -13.56 -23.64 14.78
CA ASN A 451 -13.41 -25.07 14.48
C ASN A 451 -14.02 -25.38 13.10
N GLU A 452 -13.66 -26.53 12.54
CA GLU A 452 -14.23 -27.01 11.28
C GLU A 452 -15.78 -26.97 11.31
N GLY A 453 -16.38 -26.39 10.28
CA GLY A 453 -17.82 -26.17 10.17
C GLY A 453 -18.35 -24.87 10.80
N ASP A 454 -17.49 -24.08 11.46
CA ASP A 454 -17.80 -22.68 11.79
C ASP A 454 -17.64 -21.78 10.55
N ALA A 455 -18.18 -20.56 10.63
CA ALA A 455 -18.04 -19.56 9.57
C ALA A 455 -17.66 -18.18 10.12
N PHE A 456 -16.85 -17.44 9.38
CA PHE A 456 -16.74 -15.99 9.53
C PHE A 456 -17.79 -15.31 8.67
N ILE A 457 -18.67 -14.55 9.31
CA ILE A 457 -19.74 -13.80 8.66
C ILE A 457 -19.33 -12.34 8.67
N ILE A 458 -19.04 -11.77 7.51
CA ILE A 458 -18.35 -10.50 7.37
C ILE A 458 -19.29 -9.48 6.72
N TRP A 459 -19.39 -8.29 7.33
CA TRP A 459 -20.06 -7.15 6.69
C TRP A 459 -19.24 -6.63 5.51
N GLY A 460 -19.69 -6.87 4.29
CA GLY A 460 -19.02 -6.49 3.05
C GLY A 460 -17.57 -6.98 3.04
N LYS A 461 -16.62 -6.03 3.10
CA LYS A 461 -15.18 -6.29 3.17
C LYS A 461 -14.50 -5.65 4.39
N LYS A 462 -15.16 -5.67 5.55
CA LYS A 462 -14.73 -5.00 6.79
C LYS A 462 -13.87 -5.87 7.73
N GLU A 463 -13.38 -7.00 7.25
CA GLU A 463 -12.42 -7.84 7.96
C GLU A 463 -11.00 -7.27 7.93
N PRO A 464 -10.14 -7.65 8.90
CA PRO A 464 -8.71 -7.41 8.78
C PRO A 464 -8.11 -8.18 7.61
N VAL A 465 -7.16 -7.54 6.91
CA VAL A 465 -6.44 -8.13 5.78
C VAL A 465 -5.81 -9.46 6.19
N GLY A 466 -6.09 -10.52 5.42
CA GLY A 466 -5.58 -11.86 5.63
C GLY A 466 -6.49 -12.79 6.45
N LEU A 467 -7.59 -12.30 7.04
CA LEU A 467 -8.54 -13.16 7.77
C LEU A 467 -9.15 -14.23 6.85
N GLU A 468 -9.58 -13.86 5.65
CA GLU A 468 -10.18 -14.80 4.69
C GLU A 468 -9.20 -15.89 4.27
N ALA A 469 -7.95 -15.55 3.97
CA ALA A 469 -6.92 -16.53 3.64
C ALA A 469 -6.62 -17.49 4.81
N GLN A 470 -6.63 -16.98 6.04
CA GLN A 470 -6.44 -17.80 7.23
C GLN A 470 -7.65 -18.72 7.49
N ALA A 471 -8.87 -18.21 7.32
CA ALA A 471 -10.10 -19.00 7.41
C ALA A 471 -10.09 -20.15 6.39
N TYR A 472 -9.76 -19.85 5.14
CA TYR A 472 -9.62 -20.85 4.07
C TYR A 472 -8.59 -21.94 4.42
N SER A 473 -7.43 -21.56 4.96
CA SER A 473 -6.39 -22.53 5.38
C SER A 473 -6.82 -23.48 6.49
N LEU A 474 -7.89 -23.15 7.20
CA LEU A 474 -8.45 -23.92 8.32
C LEU A 474 -9.79 -24.57 7.95
N GLY A 475 -10.22 -24.50 6.69
CA GLY A 475 -11.53 -25.02 6.26
C GLY A 475 -12.72 -24.30 6.90
N ILE A 476 -12.55 -23.02 7.26
CA ILE A 476 -13.60 -22.17 7.84
C ILE A 476 -14.25 -21.38 6.73
N ASP A 477 -15.57 -21.45 6.64
CA ASP A 477 -16.33 -20.73 5.62
C ASP A 477 -16.26 -19.22 5.84
N VAL A 478 -16.26 -18.46 4.74
CA VAL A 478 -16.31 -17.00 4.78
C VAL A 478 -17.53 -16.53 4.01
N ILE A 479 -18.45 -15.91 4.72
CA ILE A 479 -19.74 -15.48 4.19
C ILE A 479 -19.80 -13.96 4.24
N ARG A 480 -20.19 -13.33 3.13
CA ARG A 480 -20.28 -11.88 2.99
C ARG A 480 -21.74 -11.44 3.10
N ILE A 481 -22.00 -10.47 3.96
CA ILE A 481 -23.32 -9.84 4.12
C ILE A 481 -23.24 -8.35 3.80
N GLU A 482 -24.20 -7.83 3.05
CA GLU A 482 -24.31 -6.39 2.77
C GLU A 482 -25.77 -5.94 2.65
N ASP A 483 -26.01 -4.63 2.74
CA ASP A 483 -27.29 -4.04 2.38
C ASP A 483 -27.63 -4.35 0.90
N ALA A 484 -28.78 -4.99 0.68
CA ALA A 484 -29.29 -5.30 -0.65
C ALA A 484 -29.66 -4.05 -1.47
N PHE A 485 -29.98 -4.27 -2.75
CA PHE A 485 -30.30 -3.21 -3.70
C PHE A 485 -31.56 -2.40 -3.31
N ILE A 486 -32.53 -3.05 -2.66
CA ILE A 486 -33.69 -2.39 -2.02
C ILE A 486 -33.62 -2.66 -0.53
N ARG A 487 -33.28 -1.65 0.27
CA ARG A 487 -32.90 -1.87 1.66
C ARG A 487 -34.04 -1.61 2.63
N SER A 488 -34.64 -0.43 2.63
CA SER A 488 -35.50 0.02 3.75
C SER A 488 -36.34 1.24 3.39
N ILE A 489 -37.23 1.63 4.30
CA ILE A 489 -37.79 2.99 4.43
C ILE A 489 -36.94 3.70 5.49
N GLY A 490 -36.11 4.65 5.07
CA GLY A 490 -35.12 5.32 5.92
C GLY A 490 -33.68 4.91 5.64
N LEU A 491 -32.73 5.75 6.03
CA LEU A 491 -31.30 5.48 5.89
C LEU A 491 -30.80 4.50 6.95
N GLY A 492 -29.84 3.65 6.58
CA GLY A 492 -29.13 2.80 7.54
C GLY A 492 -28.37 3.58 8.62
N GLY A 493 -27.91 4.80 8.30
CA GLY A 493 -27.29 5.71 9.26
C GLY A 493 -28.24 6.25 10.33
N HIS A 494 -29.56 6.19 10.09
CA HIS A 494 -30.60 6.56 11.04
C HIS A 494 -31.26 5.33 11.69
N HIS A 495 -30.57 4.18 11.67
CA HIS A 495 -31.04 2.92 12.26
C HIS A 495 -32.34 2.36 11.67
N ALA A 496 -32.70 2.75 10.44
CA ALA A 496 -33.82 2.13 9.74
C ALA A 496 -33.57 0.62 9.54
N THR A 497 -34.54 -0.19 9.98
CA THR A 497 -34.51 -1.65 9.86
C THR A 497 -34.43 -2.05 8.39
N PRO A 498 -33.44 -2.86 7.98
CA PRO A 498 -33.38 -3.38 6.63
C PRO A 498 -34.50 -4.42 6.40
N LEU A 499 -35.05 -4.42 5.19
CA LEU A 499 -36.09 -5.34 4.70
C LEU A 499 -35.51 -6.44 3.81
N SER A 500 -34.31 -6.22 3.26
CA SER A 500 -33.57 -7.26 2.53
C SER A 500 -32.06 -7.06 2.66
N TYR A 501 -31.31 -8.14 2.41
CA TYR A 501 -29.86 -8.18 2.51
C TYR A 501 -29.27 -9.17 1.51
N ILE A 502 -28.00 -8.96 1.17
CA ILE A 502 -27.22 -9.88 0.35
C ILE A 502 -26.48 -10.81 1.29
N TYR A 503 -26.43 -12.08 0.90
CA TYR A 503 -25.74 -13.16 1.60
C TYR A 503 -25.01 -13.97 0.54
N ASP A 504 -23.69 -13.90 0.53
CA ASP A 504 -22.86 -14.43 -0.56
C ASP A 504 -21.71 -15.27 0.02
N LYS A 505 -21.64 -16.55 -0.34
CA LYS A 505 -20.60 -17.49 0.13
C LYS A 505 -19.37 -17.53 -0.78
N SER A 506 -19.38 -16.86 -1.94
CA SER A 506 -18.28 -16.87 -2.92
C SER A 506 -17.43 -15.58 -2.87
N GLY A 507 -18.09 -14.42 -2.89
CA GLY A 507 -17.44 -13.12 -2.92
C GLY A 507 -18.47 -11.99 -3.08
N ILE A 508 -18.26 -10.84 -2.45
CA ILE A 508 -19.26 -9.78 -2.52
C ILE A 508 -19.25 -9.07 -3.89
N TYR A 509 -20.41 -8.86 -4.51
CA TYR A 509 -20.59 -8.34 -5.88
C TYR A 509 -19.83 -7.04 -6.26
N PHE A 510 -19.44 -6.21 -5.29
CA PHE A 510 -18.67 -4.98 -5.57
C PHE A 510 -17.14 -5.21 -5.53
N ASP A 511 -16.70 -6.42 -5.17
CA ASP A 511 -15.30 -6.82 -5.16
C ASP A 511 -14.95 -7.57 -6.44
N ALA A 512 -14.55 -6.83 -7.47
CA ALA A 512 -14.20 -7.38 -8.78
C ALA A 512 -12.91 -8.24 -8.80
N SER A 513 -12.24 -8.44 -7.65
CA SER A 513 -11.03 -9.28 -7.58
C SER A 513 -11.31 -10.79 -7.59
N LYS A 514 -12.58 -11.19 -7.42
CA LYS A 514 -13.02 -12.58 -7.48
C LYS A 514 -14.50 -12.69 -7.83
N PRO A 515 -14.94 -13.83 -8.38
CA PRO A 515 -16.35 -14.05 -8.69
C PRO A 515 -17.24 -14.01 -7.44
N SER A 516 -18.43 -13.45 -7.61
CA SER A 516 -19.54 -13.44 -6.65
C SER A 516 -20.60 -14.47 -6.99
N GLU A 517 -21.46 -14.83 -6.02
CA GLU A 517 -22.63 -15.67 -6.31
C GLU A 517 -23.58 -14.99 -7.28
N LEU A 518 -23.70 -13.65 -7.21
CA LEU A 518 -24.51 -12.90 -8.18
C LEU A 518 -24.01 -13.10 -9.61
N GLU A 519 -22.70 -13.01 -9.85
CA GLU A 519 -22.12 -13.29 -11.18
C GLU A 519 -22.36 -14.74 -11.61
N HIS A 520 -22.24 -15.69 -10.67
CA HIS A 520 -22.50 -17.10 -10.95
C HIS A 520 -23.96 -17.34 -11.35
N ILE A 521 -24.91 -16.75 -10.60
CA ILE A 521 -26.34 -16.80 -10.90
C ILE A 521 -26.60 -16.18 -12.27
N LEU A 522 -26.14 -14.96 -12.51
CA LEU A 522 -26.42 -14.25 -13.77
C LEU A 522 -25.81 -14.96 -14.99
N SER A 523 -24.65 -15.62 -14.83
CA SER A 523 -23.97 -16.30 -15.94
C SER A 523 -24.50 -17.71 -16.20
N GLY A 524 -24.96 -18.40 -15.15
CA GLY A 524 -25.39 -19.81 -15.22
C GLY A 524 -26.89 -20.02 -15.28
N TYR A 525 -27.70 -19.00 -14.99
CA TYR A 525 -29.15 -19.12 -14.97
C TYR A 525 -29.75 -19.04 -16.37
N ASP A 526 -30.56 -20.03 -16.73
CA ASP A 526 -31.32 -20.01 -17.97
C ASP A 526 -32.60 -19.17 -17.80
N PHE A 527 -32.51 -17.89 -18.16
CA PHE A 527 -33.65 -16.98 -18.12
C PHE A 527 -34.74 -17.32 -19.13
N GLN A 528 -34.43 -18.06 -20.20
CA GLN A 528 -35.38 -18.35 -21.26
C GLN A 528 -36.36 -19.45 -20.85
N SER A 529 -35.92 -20.43 -20.04
CA SER A 529 -36.78 -21.51 -19.56
C SER A 529 -37.66 -21.13 -18.37
N ASN A 530 -37.41 -20.00 -17.69
CA ASN A 530 -38.24 -19.53 -16.57
C ASN A 530 -39.01 -18.24 -16.90
N THR A 531 -40.05 -18.38 -17.72
CA THR A 531 -40.89 -17.26 -18.16
C THR A 531 -41.64 -16.59 -17.00
N GLU A 532 -42.09 -17.37 -16.00
CA GLU A 532 -42.80 -16.83 -14.82
C GLU A 532 -41.90 -15.87 -14.01
N LEU A 533 -40.63 -16.22 -13.80
CA LEU A 533 -39.67 -15.34 -13.13
C LEU A 533 -39.46 -14.05 -13.92
N MET A 534 -39.38 -14.14 -15.26
CA MET A 534 -39.18 -12.97 -16.12
C MET A 534 -40.41 -12.06 -16.16
N GLU A 535 -41.62 -12.61 -16.14
CA GLU A 535 -42.87 -11.84 -16.02
C GLU A 535 -42.95 -11.15 -14.65
N LYS A 536 -42.64 -11.87 -13.56
CA LYS A 536 -42.57 -11.30 -12.22
C LYS A 536 -41.52 -10.19 -12.12
N ALA A 537 -40.36 -10.37 -12.75
CA ALA A 537 -39.31 -9.36 -12.79
C ALA A 537 -39.78 -8.09 -13.52
N ARG A 538 -40.41 -8.22 -14.70
CA ARG A 538 -40.98 -7.08 -15.45
C ARG A 538 -42.04 -6.35 -14.62
N TYR A 539 -43.00 -7.09 -14.06
CA TYR A 539 -44.01 -6.54 -13.17
C TYR A 539 -43.40 -5.79 -11.98
N THR A 540 -42.34 -6.34 -11.38
CA THR A 540 -41.64 -5.71 -10.25
C THR A 540 -40.93 -4.42 -10.69
N ILE A 541 -40.28 -4.41 -11.86
CA ILE A 541 -39.65 -3.22 -12.44
C ILE A 541 -40.70 -2.13 -12.66
N ASP A 542 -41.85 -2.47 -13.26
CA ASP A 542 -42.94 -1.51 -13.51
C ASP A 542 -43.45 -0.91 -12.21
N ARG A 543 -43.67 -1.74 -11.17
CA ARG A 543 -44.06 -1.29 -9.83
C ARG A 543 -42.99 -0.42 -9.18
N MET A 544 -41.70 -0.71 -9.37
CA MET A 544 -40.62 0.12 -8.85
C MET A 544 -40.59 1.50 -9.52
N LEU A 545 -40.81 1.56 -10.83
CA LEU A 545 -40.87 2.81 -11.59
C LEU A 545 -42.10 3.64 -11.21
N GLU A 546 -43.28 3.02 -11.16
CA GLU A 546 -44.55 3.66 -10.79
C GLU A 546 -44.47 4.27 -9.38
N ASN A 547 -43.92 3.52 -8.42
CA ASN A 547 -43.81 3.97 -7.02
C ASN A 547 -42.50 4.73 -6.72
N LYS A 548 -41.64 4.95 -7.72
CA LYS A 548 -40.31 5.57 -7.59
C LYS A 548 -39.44 4.93 -6.48
N THR A 549 -39.55 3.62 -6.34
CA THR A 549 -38.84 2.84 -5.33
C THR A 549 -37.33 2.82 -5.63
N SER A 550 -36.53 3.16 -4.62
CA SER A 550 -35.06 3.14 -4.65
C SER A 550 -34.50 2.40 -3.44
N LYS A 551 -33.21 2.56 -3.13
CA LYS A 551 -32.56 1.80 -2.05
C LYS A 551 -33.11 2.13 -0.65
N TYR A 552 -33.45 3.40 -0.37
CA TYR A 552 -33.75 3.88 1.00
C TYR A 552 -35.13 4.50 1.20
N ASN A 553 -35.87 4.82 0.13
CA ASN A 553 -37.31 5.15 0.15
C ASN A 553 -37.80 6.12 1.24
N TYR A 554 -37.04 7.15 1.59
CA TYR A 554 -37.38 8.09 2.68
C TYR A 554 -37.59 9.54 2.23
N ALA A 555 -37.13 9.89 1.03
CA ALA A 555 -37.30 11.22 0.48
C ALA A 555 -38.72 11.38 -0.04
N LYS A 556 -39.34 12.54 0.22
CA LYS A 556 -40.57 12.93 -0.46
C LYS A 556 -40.24 13.33 -1.89
N ASP A 557 -41.17 13.10 -2.80
CA ASP A 557 -41.11 13.72 -4.13
C ASP A 557 -41.10 15.24 -3.97
N VAL A 558 -40.11 15.89 -4.58
CA VAL A 558 -39.98 17.35 -4.62
C VAL A 558 -39.98 17.75 -6.09
N ALA A 559 -40.78 18.76 -6.45
CA ALA A 559 -40.77 19.30 -7.79
C ALA A 559 -39.40 19.94 -8.06
N ILE A 560 -38.86 19.80 -9.27
CA ILE A 560 -37.52 20.34 -9.60
C ILE A 560 -37.53 21.88 -9.43
N GLU A 561 -38.68 22.49 -9.67
CA GLU A 561 -38.95 23.93 -9.53
C GLU A 561 -38.77 24.41 -8.07
N ASP A 562 -39.08 23.57 -7.09
CA ASP A 562 -38.96 23.90 -5.67
C ASP A 562 -37.50 23.81 -5.17
N LEU A 563 -36.60 23.14 -5.91
CA LEU A 563 -35.21 22.93 -5.50
C LEU A 563 -34.28 24.08 -5.87
N TYR A 564 -34.62 24.88 -6.89
CA TYR A 564 -33.72 25.90 -7.42
C TYR A 564 -34.18 27.35 -7.19
N GLY A 565 -35.40 27.57 -6.67
CA GLY A 565 -35.99 28.90 -6.55
C GLY A 565 -36.20 29.57 -7.93
N PRO A 566 -37.02 30.64 -8.02
CA PRO A 566 -37.17 31.37 -9.28
C PRO A 566 -35.82 31.96 -9.70
N LYS A 567 -35.41 31.67 -10.94
CA LYS A 567 -34.18 32.19 -11.57
C LYS A 567 -34.14 33.71 -11.63
#